data_AF-A0A2W5FD07-F1
#
_entry.id   AF-A0A2W5FD07-F1
#
_cell.length_a   1.000
_cell.length_b   1.000
_cell.length_c   1.000
_cell.angle_alpha   90.00
_cell.angle_beta   90.00
_cell.angle_gamma   90.00
#
_symmetry.space_group_name_H-M   'P 1'
#
loop_
_entity.id
_entity.type
_entity.pdbx_description
1 polymer ?
#
loop_
_entity_poly.entity_id
_entity_poly.type
_entity_poly.pdbx_seq_one_letter_code
_entity_poly.pdbx_strand_id
1 'polypeptide(L)'
;MSLIGKVKVNDRFQRAIRIDSDLGNAEIVDSFICPQSSVEVLLNMARGKAEVNESAFTWTGPYGSGKSSLVVILNALLGQDNRLKNKVSKIVGAADALTIQKAFNVNQTKGWRFVPIVGSKRNFSDELIKALYSTYGNKRKFTADDLLESISAVVKAEPVGLFIVVDEMGKFLEAAADGQNDVYFFQQLAELSARSSGKLVILGILHQAFTEYGRKLTRAARDEWSKIQGRFVDLPLNVAGEELIDIISKAIKSSDKPSRISKLARIVSSNIANRKPVHQEKLAISLNACWPLHPVTASLLGPISRRRFGQNQRSVFGFLNSAEPFGFQSFLKEQSSDKNLYAPARLWDYLRANLEPSIMASPDGHKWSIAVDAIYRAEAGNKNEYVSDLLKTIAILDMFQERSGLVPDTEILSVCLSGIAEYDRTKILEKLEAQSLIRFKKHKKAYSLWEGSDFDIDSSIQNADASTQQLDFEKMRSAARFQPIVAKKHYHETGALRWLDVDLVSSGQAIKIAQGYEPQNGSTGLVLVVLGEDGVALDELDKIAKRASGVNSNWPVFVSVAQNSWLISTHAKELQALEWIRNNESSLGG
;
A
#
# COMPACT_ATOMS: atom_id res chain seq x y z
N MET A 1 -5.99 -8.67 39.91
CA MET A 1 -4.77 -8.53 39.07
C MET A 1 -5.19 -7.92 37.75
N SER A 2 -4.42 -6.99 37.20
CA SER A 2 -4.67 -6.48 35.84
C SER A 2 -4.41 -7.56 34.79
N LEU A 3 -5.06 -7.44 33.63
CA LEU A 3 -4.94 -8.41 32.53
C LEU A 3 -3.49 -8.56 32.04
N ILE A 4 -2.64 -7.53 32.19
CA ILE A 4 -1.22 -7.55 31.80
C ILE A 4 -0.41 -8.67 32.49
N GLY A 5 -0.85 -9.16 33.66
CA GLY A 5 -0.20 -10.30 34.33
C GLY A 5 -0.55 -11.66 33.71
N LYS A 6 -1.67 -11.74 33.00
CA LYS A 6 -2.25 -12.98 32.44
C LYS A 6 -2.09 -13.07 30.91
N VAL A 7 -2.16 -11.92 30.25
CA VAL A 7 -2.13 -11.78 28.79
C VAL A 7 -0.78 -11.24 28.37
N LYS A 8 -0.10 -11.97 27.51
CA LYS A 8 1.15 -11.54 26.87
C LYS A 8 0.97 -11.58 25.36
N VAL A 9 1.40 -10.54 24.68
CA VAL A 9 1.56 -10.59 23.22
C VAL A 9 2.97 -11.08 22.93
N ASN A 10 3.13 -11.99 21.98
CA ASN A 10 4.44 -12.51 21.65
C ASN A 10 5.33 -11.39 21.06
N ASP A 11 6.36 -10.96 21.78
CA ASP A 11 7.25 -9.85 21.42
C ASP A 11 7.96 -10.05 20.08
N ARG A 12 8.07 -11.29 19.59
CA ARG A 12 8.75 -11.56 18.31
C ARG A 12 8.02 -11.03 17.08
N PHE A 13 6.74 -10.65 17.21
CA PHE A 13 6.03 -9.91 16.15
C PHE A 13 6.40 -8.41 16.10
N GLN A 14 7.26 -7.92 17.00
CA GLN A 14 7.74 -6.52 17.03
C GLN A 14 8.95 -6.29 16.12
N ARG A 15 9.78 -7.32 15.87
CA ARG A 15 11.02 -7.15 15.12
C ARG A 15 10.75 -7.24 13.61
N ALA A 16 11.09 -6.17 12.89
CA ALA A 16 11.16 -6.22 11.44
C ALA A 16 12.21 -7.27 11.01
N ILE A 17 11.78 -8.23 10.19
CA ILE A 17 12.67 -9.27 9.66
C ILE A 17 13.54 -8.65 8.57
N ARG A 18 14.84 -8.88 8.68
CA ARG A 18 15.83 -8.47 7.68
C ARG A 18 16.47 -9.70 7.07
N ILE A 19 16.12 -9.99 5.81
CA ILE A 19 16.57 -11.22 5.15
C ILE A 19 18.10 -11.29 4.98
N ASP A 20 18.83 -10.18 5.05
CA ASP A 20 20.29 -10.19 4.97
C ASP A 20 20.97 -10.63 6.28
N SER A 21 20.31 -10.50 7.43
CA SER A 21 20.84 -10.92 8.73
C SER A 21 20.13 -12.13 9.34
N ASP A 22 18.88 -12.38 8.97
CA ASP A 22 17.99 -13.28 9.70
C ASP A 22 17.81 -14.67 9.03
N LEU A 23 18.38 -14.89 7.84
CA LEU A 23 18.38 -16.23 7.22
C LEU A 23 19.11 -17.24 8.12
N GLY A 24 18.54 -18.44 8.24
CA GLY A 24 19.06 -19.48 9.12
C GLY A 24 18.79 -19.27 10.62
N ASN A 25 18.04 -18.23 11.02
CA ASN A 25 17.74 -18.00 12.43
C ASN A 25 16.63 -18.94 12.94
N ALA A 26 17.01 -19.91 13.79
CA ALA A 26 16.11 -20.90 14.36
C ALA A 26 14.98 -20.31 15.20
N GLU A 27 15.20 -19.15 15.83
CA GLU A 27 14.22 -18.50 16.69
C GLU A 27 13.07 -17.87 15.90
N ILE A 28 13.37 -17.34 14.71
CA ILE A 28 12.36 -16.78 13.80
C ILE A 28 11.47 -17.91 13.29
N VAL A 29 12.08 -19.04 12.94
CA VAL A 29 11.36 -20.27 12.56
C VAL A 29 10.41 -20.74 13.67
N ASP A 30 10.84 -20.75 14.94
CA ASP A 30 9.97 -21.14 16.09
C ASP A 30 8.74 -20.26 16.24
N SER A 31 8.90 -18.97 15.96
CA SER A 31 7.83 -17.98 16.17
C SER A 31 6.93 -17.79 14.96
N PHE A 32 7.27 -18.36 13.81
CA PHE A 32 6.50 -18.18 12.59
C PHE A 32 5.18 -18.94 12.67
N ILE A 33 4.09 -18.19 12.60
CA ILE A 33 2.77 -18.76 12.36
C ILE A 33 2.62 -18.85 10.85
N CYS A 34 2.47 -20.06 10.32
CA CYS A 34 2.29 -20.30 8.90
C CYS A 34 0.79 -20.29 8.54
N PRO A 35 0.25 -19.19 7.97
CA PRO A 35 -1.08 -19.22 7.38
C PRO A 35 -1.09 -20.09 6.12
N GLN A 36 -2.28 -20.60 5.77
CA GLN A 36 -2.45 -21.48 4.62
C GLN A 36 -2.05 -20.78 3.32
N SER A 37 -2.36 -19.49 3.18
CA SER A 37 -1.93 -18.67 2.04
C SER A 37 -0.41 -18.66 1.82
N SER A 38 0.38 -18.76 2.90
CA SER A 38 1.84 -18.85 2.79
C SER A 38 2.25 -20.20 2.20
N VAL A 39 1.64 -21.29 2.66
CA VAL A 39 1.87 -22.63 2.11
C VAL A 39 1.47 -22.69 0.64
N GLU A 40 0.32 -22.13 0.28
CA GLU A 40 -0.17 -22.07 -1.11
C GLU A 40 0.77 -21.30 -2.02
N VAL A 41 1.32 -20.16 -1.59
CA VAL A 41 2.34 -19.42 -2.36
C VAL A 41 3.58 -20.27 -2.59
N LEU A 42 4.06 -20.99 -1.57
CA LEU A 42 5.20 -21.91 -1.73
C LEU A 42 4.90 -23.09 -2.66
N LEU A 43 3.69 -23.66 -2.58
CA LEU A 43 3.24 -24.74 -3.45
C LEU A 43 3.07 -24.27 -4.91
N ASN A 44 2.52 -23.08 -5.14
CA ASN A 44 2.39 -22.51 -6.48
C ASN A 44 3.76 -22.23 -7.09
N MET A 45 4.71 -21.72 -6.29
CA MET A 45 6.10 -21.57 -6.72
C MET A 45 6.73 -22.93 -7.07
N ALA A 46 6.49 -23.95 -6.26
CA ALA A 46 6.96 -25.32 -6.52
C ALA A 46 6.34 -25.93 -7.79
N ARG A 47 5.05 -25.71 -8.05
CA ARG A 47 4.38 -26.17 -9.28
C ARG A 47 4.97 -25.50 -10.52
N GLY A 48 5.06 -24.16 -10.53
CA GLY A 48 5.68 -23.43 -11.64
C GLY A 48 7.11 -23.90 -11.89
N LYS A 49 7.86 -24.18 -10.82
CA LYS A 49 9.21 -24.73 -10.91
C LYS A 49 9.26 -26.14 -11.50
N ALA A 50 8.36 -27.03 -11.09
CA ALA A 50 8.35 -28.43 -11.50
C ALA A 50 7.79 -28.65 -12.92
N GLU A 51 6.75 -27.90 -13.30
CA GLU A 51 6.00 -28.12 -14.54
C GLU A 51 6.55 -27.31 -15.73
N VAL A 52 6.95 -26.06 -15.50
CA VAL A 52 7.34 -25.11 -16.56
C VAL A 52 8.79 -24.63 -16.39
N ASN A 53 9.49 -25.11 -15.36
CA ASN A 53 10.84 -24.69 -14.99
C ASN A 53 10.96 -23.17 -14.75
N GLU A 54 9.89 -22.58 -14.21
CA GLU A 54 9.88 -21.17 -13.82
C GLU A 54 11.03 -20.86 -12.86
N SER A 55 11.62 -19.68 -13.03
CA SER A 55 12.87 -19.32 -12.36
C SER A 55 12.92 -17.88 -11.87
N ALA A 56 11.96 -17.04 -12.25
CA ALA A 56 11.84 -15.66 -11.80
C ALA A 56 10.43 -15.42 -11.27
N PHE A 57 10.35 -15.06 -9.99
CA PHE A 57 9.09 -14.92 -9.26
C PHE A 57 9.03 -13.57 -8.56
N THR A 58 7.81 -13.08 -8.36
CA THR A 58 7.54 -11.98 -7.44
C THR A 58 6.50 -12.40 -6.41
N TRP A 59 6.70 -12.00 -5.15
CA TRP A 59 5.68 -12.09 -4.11
C TRP A 59 5.12 -10.70 -3.85
N THR A 60 3.85 -10.51 -4.20
CA THR A 60 3.18 -9.22 -4.05
C THR A 60 2.18 -9.25 -2.91
N GLY A 61 2.24 -8.28 -1.99
CA GLY A 61 1.24 -8.15 -0.94
C GLY A 61 1.50 -6.97 -0.03
N PRO A 62 0.52 -6.52 0.76
CA PRO A 62 0.65 -5.32 1.58
C PRO A 62 1.77 -5.43 2.64
N TYR A 63 2.19 -4.30 3.20
CA TYR A 63 3.09 -4.29 4.37
C TYR A 63 2.50 -5.14 5.51
N GLY A 64 3.35 -5.88 6.21
CA GLY A 64 2.92 -6.75 7.31
C GLY A 64 2.23 -8.05 6.89
N SER A 65 2.16 -8.41 5.60
CA SER A 65 1.65 -9.72 5.16
C SER A 65 2.59 -10.90 5.41
N GLY A 66 3.77 -10.66 5.99
CA GLY A 66 4.72 -11.72 6.35
C GLY A 66 5.66 -12.19 5.24
N LYS A 67 5.78 -11.46 4.12
CA LYS A 67 6.64 -11.82 2.97
C LYS A 67 8.10 -12.12 3.38
N SER A 68 8.76 -11.19 4.07
CA SER A 68 10.15 -11.36 4.51
C SER A 68 10.32 -12.51 5.51
N SER A 69 9.34 -12.72 6.40
CA SER A 69 9.32 -13.90 7.28
C SER A 69 9.19 -15.20 6.49
N LEU A 70 8.34 -15.22 5.46
CA LEU A 70 8.16 -16.38 4.58
C LEU A 70 9.43 -16.68 3.78
N VAL A 71 10.24 -15.67 3.42
CA VAL A 71 11.57 -15.87 2.82
C VAL A 71 12.49 -16.64 3.78
N VAL A 72 12.50 -16.32 5.08
CA VAL A 72 13.29 -17.05 6.08
C VAL A 72 12.84 -18.51 6.16
N ILE A 73 11.52 -18.75 6.10
CA ILE A 73 10.93 -20.10 6.10
C ILE A 73 11.30 -20.87 4.82
N LEU A 74 11.23 -20.22 3.66
CA LEU A 74 11.65 -20.80 2.39
C LEU A 74 13.14 -21.16 2.40
N ASN A 75 13.99 -20.28 2.92
CA ASN A 75 15.42 -20.55 3.11
C ASN A 75 15.67 -21.73 4.05
N ALA A 76 14.98 -21.79 5.17
CA ALA A 76 15.11 -22.91 6.10
C ALA A 76 14.60 -24.24 5.48
N LEU A 77 13.60 -24.20 4.60
CA LEU A 77 13.05 -25.37 3.91
C LEU A 77 13.95 -25.87 2.77
N LEU A 78 14.59 -24.96 2.02
CA LEU A 78 15.39 -25.27 0.82
C LEU A 78 16.91 -25.22 1.03
N GLY A 79 17.36 -24.63 2.14
CA GLY A 79 18.77 -24.36 2.44
C GLY A 79 19.57 -25.59 2.85
N GLN A 80 20.73 -25.41 3.48
CA GLN A 80 21.64 -26.52 3.80
C GLN A 80 21.47 -27.07 5.24
N ASP A 81 20.81 -26.33 6.14
CA ASP A 81 20.65 -26.74 7.54
C ASP A 81 19.49 -27.72 7.73
N ASN A 82 19.82 -29.00 7.98
CA ASN A 82 18.82 -30.05 8.19
C ASN A 82 18.00 -29.91 9.46
N ARG A 83 18.53 -29.28 10.52
CA ARG A 83 17.78 -29.05 11.75
C ARG A 83 16.63 -28.09 11.47
N LEU A 84 16.91 -27.03 10.71
CA LEU A 84 15.91 -26.06 10.29
C LEU A 84 14.92 -26.66 9.27
N LYS A 85 15.39 -27.45 8.30
CA LYS A 85 14.49 -28.16 7.37
C LYS A 85 13.44 -28.99 8.11
N ASN A 86 13.88 -29.87 9.00
CA ASN A 86 12.97 -30.76 9.74
C ASN A 86 11.95 -29.99 10.58
N LYS A 87 12.36 -28.85 11.12
CA LYS A 87 11.50 -27.96 11.91
C LYS A 87 10.46 -27.27 11.04
N VAL A 88 10.88 -26.68 9.92
CA VAL A 88 9.98 -26.03 8.97
C VAL A 88 9.05 -27.01 8.29
N SER A 89 9.49 -28.24 7.99
CA SER A 89 8.62 -29.28 7.44
C SER A 89 7.44 -29.62 8.34
N LYS A 90 7.57 -29.45 9.67
CA LYS A 90 6.43 -29.59 10.60
C LYS A 90 5.49 -28.38 10.57
N ILE A 91 6.04 -27.19 10.38
CA ILE A 91 5.28 -25.93 10.33
C ILE A 91 4.47 -25.82 9.04
N VAL A 92 5.07 -26.15 7.90
CA VAL A 92 4.46 -26.12 6.56
C VAL A 92 3.54 -27.33 6.34
N GLY A 93 3.77 -28.42 7.07
CA GLY A 93 3.12 -29.71 6.83
C GLY A 93 4.03 -30.64 6.04
N ALA A 94 4.20 -31.89 6.51
CA ALA A 94 5.23 -32.79 5.99
C ALA A 94 5.04 -33.14 4.50
N ALA A 95 3.78 -33.30 4.06
CA ALA A 95 3.45 -33.60 2.67
C ALA A 95 3.76 -32.43 1.73
N ASP A 96 3.35 -31.22 2.12
CA ASP A 96 3.57 -30.00 1.33
C ASP A 96 5.07 -29.64 1.29
N ALA A 97 5.75 -29.72 2.43
CA ALA A 97 7.18 -29.51 2.53
C ALA A 97 7.97 -30.47 1.61
N LEU A 98 7.58 -31.74 1.55
CA LEU A 98 8.20 -32.73 0.67
C LEU A 98 7.92 -32.44 -0.81
N THR A 99 6.72 -31.99 -1.14
CA THR A 99 6.36 -31.55 -2.50
C THR A 99 7.24 -30.38 -2.94
N ILE A 100 7.39 -29.37 -2.08
CA ILE A 100 8.24 -28.19 -2.34
C ILE A 100 9.71 -28.60 -2.48
N GLN A 101 10.25 -29.39 -1.55
CA GLN A 101 11.65 -29.83 -1.61
C GLN A 101 11.96 -30.64 -2.89
N LYS A 102 11.03 -31.50 -3.33
CA LYS A 102 11.17 -32.25 -4.58
C LYS A 102 11.23 -31.33 -5.80
N ALA A 103 10.33 -30.36 -5.91
CA ALA A 103 10.31 -29.41 -7.02
C ALA A 103 11.63 -28.63 -7.16
N PHE A 104 12.29 -28.36 -6.03
CA PHE A 104 13.56 -27.65 -5.97
C PHE A 104 14.79 -28.58 -5.89
N ASN A 105 14.65 -29.89 -6.10
CA ASN A 105 15.75 -30.87 -6.04
C ASN A 105 16.56 -30.83 -4.73
N VAL A 106 15.91 -30.51 -3.61
CA VAL A 106 16.52 -30.46 -2.27
C VAL A 106 16.43 -31.81 -1.60
N ASN A 107 17.48 -32.19 -0.86
CA ASN A 107 17.48 -33.40 -0.05
C ASN A 107 18.15 -33.15 1.31
N GLN A 108 18.41 -34.22 2.07
CA GLN A 108 19.02 -34.12 3.40
C GLN A 108 20.50 -33.72 3.39
N THR A 109 21.22 -33.75 2.27
CA THR A 109 22.66 -33.41 2.26
C THR A 109 22.97 -32.23 1.36
N LYS A 110 22.03 -31.81 0.52
CA LYS A 110 22.19 -30.73 -0.45
C LYS A 110 21.00 -29.78 -0.38
N GLY A 111 21.28 -28.49 -0.51
CA GLY A 111 20.27 -27.44 -0.57
C GLY A 111 20.78 -26.21 -1.30
N TRP A 112 19.87 -25.29 -1.57
CA TRP A 112 20.14 -24.06 -2.30
C TRP A 112 21.02 -23.11 -1.50
N ARG A 113 21.90 -22.39 -2.20
CA ARG A 113 22.60 -21.24 -1.64
C ARG A 113 21.74 -19.99 -1.81
N PHE A 114 21.47 -19.27 -0.74
CA PHE A 114 20.70 -18.02 -0.79
C PHE A 114 21.63 -16.81 -0.84
N VAL A 115 21.26 -15.81 -1.64
CA VAL A 115 21.87 -14.48 -1.72
C VAL A 115 20.76 -13.46 -1.42
N PRO A 116 20.62 -13.03 -0.15
CA PRO A 116 19.63 -12.03 0.23
C PRO A 116 20.10 -10.62 -0.13
N ILE A 117 19.19 -9.80 -0.65
CA ILE A 117 19.40 -8.39 -0.99
C ILE A 117 18.23 -7.60 -0.43
N VAL A 118 18.51 -6.46 0.22
CA VAL A 118 17.47 -5.56 0.74
C VAL A 118 17.41 -4.31 -0.11
N GLY A 119 16.21 -3.95 -0.55
CA GLY A 119 15.92 -2.80 -1.40
C GLY A 119 16.47 -1.49 -0.85
N SER A 120 17.10 -0.71 -1.72
CA SER A 120 17.59 0.64 -1.43
C SER A 120 17.49 1.53 -2.68
N LYS A 121 17.77 2.82 -2.54
CA LYS A 121 17.87 3.76 -3.68
C LYS A 121 19.20 3.67 -4.43
N ARG A 122 20.09 2.75 -4.05
CA ARG A 122 21.39 2.56 -4.71
C ARG A 122 21.23 1.68 -5.95
N ASN A 123 22.29 1.58 -6.74
CA ASN A 123 22.34 0.69 -7.88
C ASN A 123 22.19 -0.79 -7.46
N PHE A 124 21.30 -1.51 -8.13
CA PHE A 124 21.02 -2.91 -7.82
C PHE A 124 22.24 -3.83 -8.06
N SER A 125 23.01 -3.58 -9.12
CA SER A 125 24.22 -4.36 -9.43
C SER A 125 25.26 -4.24 -8.30
N ASP A 126 25.42 -3.05 -7.73
CA ASP A 126 26.34 -2.83 -6.61
C ASP A 126 25.90 -3.58 -5.34
N GLU A 127 24.59 -3.55 -5.02
CA GLU A 127 24.06 -4.26 -3.87
C GLU A 127 24.09 -5.79 -4.08
N LEU A 128 23.90 -6.27 -5.31
CA LEU A 128 24.08 -7.69 -5.67
C LEU A 128 25.54 -8.13 -5.52
N ILE A 129 26.51 -7.31 -5.96
CA ILE A 129 27.95 -7.57 -5.76
C ILE A 129 28.27 -7.70 -4.27
N LYS A 130 27.79 -6.76 -3.43
CA LYS A 130 27.98 -6.81 -1.98
C LYS A 130 27.38 -8.08 -1.37
N ALA A 131 26.18 -8.45 -1.78
CA ALA A 131 25.52 -9.66 -1.30
C ALA A 131 26.28 -10.93 -1.72
N LEU A 132 26.77 -10.99 -2.96
CA LEU A 132 27.61 -12.10 -3.44
C LEU A 132 28.93 -12.21 -2.65
N TYR A 133 29.59 -11.09 -2.36
CA TYR A 133 30.77 -11.08 -1.50
C TYR A 133 30.46 -11.52 -0.07
N SER A 134 29.33 -11.11 0.50
CA SER A 134 28.90 -11.56 1.83
C SER A 134 28.66 -13.08 1.87
N THR A 135 28.14 -13.65 0.78
CA THR A 135 27.81 -15.10 0.71
C THR A 135 29.02 -15.98 0.38
N TYR A 136 29.92 -15.52 -0.50
CA TYR A 136 31.04 -16.32 -1.02
C TYR A 136 32.42 -15.89 -0.51
N GLY A 137 32.52 -14.74 0.16
CA GLY A 137 33.78 -14.13 0.56
C GLY A 137 34.64 -13.67 -0.62
N ASN A 138 35.89 -13.29 -0.34
CA ASN A 138 36.84 -12.77 -1.33
C ASN A 138 37.47 -13.85 -2.25
N LYS A 139 36.92 -15.07 -2.26
CA LYS A 139 37.45 -16.19 -3.08
C LYS A 139 37.18 -16.02 -4.57
N ARG A 140 36.25 -15.13 -4.94
CA ARG A 140 35.90 -14.80 -6.32
C ARG A 140 35.81 -13.28 -6.45
N LYS A 141 36.21 -12.76 -7.60
CA LYS A 141 36.10 -11.34 -7.93
C LYS A 141 34.75 -11.11 -8.60
N PHE A 142 33.96 -10.18 -8.09
CA PHE A 142 32.69 -9.75 -8.67
C PHE A 142 32.84 -8.29 -9.07
N THR A 143 32.70 -7.99 -10.36
CA THR A 143 32.74 -6.64 -10.94
C THR A 143 31.41 -6.35 -11.63
N ALA A 144 31.08 -5.08 -11.82
CA ALA A 144 29.85 -4.68 -12.52
C ALA A 144 29.84 -5.19 -13.97
N ASP A 145 30.97 -5.07 -14.67
CA ASP A 145 31.09 -5.43 -16.08
C ASP A 145 30.89 -6.93 -16.35
N ASP A 146 31.35 -7.81 -15.45
CA ASP A 146 31.31 -9.27 -15.62
C ASP A 146 30.30 -9.95 -14.68
N LEU A 147 29.35 -9.19 -14.13
CA LEU A 147 28.48 -9.67 -13.04
C LEU A 147 27.63 -10.88 -13.45
N LEU A 148 27.02 -10.84 -14.63
CA LEU A 148 26.17 -11.92 -15.15
C LEU A 148 26.98 -13.20 -15.43
N GLU A 149 28.19 -13.05 -15.98
CA GLU A 149 29.09 -14.19 -16.22
C GLU A 149 29.56 -14.81 -14.90
N SER A 150 29.91 -13.96 -13.93
CA SER A 150 30.29 -14.38 -12.58
C SER A 150 29.17 -15.15 -11.89
N ILE A 151 27.91 -14.68 -12.01
CA ILE A 151 26.74 -15.39 -11.49
C ILE A 151 26.56 -16.73 -12.20
N SER A 152 26.71 -16.77 -13.53
CA SER A 152 26.64 -18.03 -14.30
C SER A 152 27.68 -19.06 -13.82
N ALA A 153 28.91 -18.63 -13.56
CA ALA A 153 29.97 -19.50 -13.02
C ALA A 153 29.66 -19.98 -11.59
N VAL A 154 29.07 -19.13 -10.76
CA VAL A 154 28.58 -19.51 -9.41
C VAL A 154 27.48 -20.56 -9.50
N VAL A 155 26.47 -20.32 -10.32
CA VAL A 155 25.33 -21.22 -10.52
C VAL A 155 25.78 -22.62 -10.97
N LYS A 156 26.77 -22.70 -11.88
CA LYS A 156 27.33 -23.98 -12.33
C LYS A 156 28.07 -24.74 -11.23
N ALA A 157 28.73 -24.02 -10.32
CA ALA A 157 29.51 -24.60 -9.23
C ALA A 157 28.65 -25.06 -8.03
N GLU A 158 27.45 -24.51 -7.86
CA GLU A 158 26.56 -24.90 -6.76
C GLU A 158 25.94 -26.30 -6.99
N PRO A 159 25.95 -27.19 -5.97
CA PRO A 159 25.46 -28.56 -6.12
C PRO A 159 23.97 -28.66 -6.46
N VAL A 160 23.16 -27.71 -5.98
CA VAL A 160 21.71 -27.63 -6.26
C VAL A 160 21.43 -26.40 -7.12
N GLY A 161 21.74 -25.22 -6.59
CA GLY A 161 21.53 -23.97 -7.29
C GLY A 161 21.70 -22.75 -6.39
N LEU A 162 21.60 -21.58 -7.03
CA LEU A 162 21.66 -20.26 -6.43
C LEU A 162 20.27 -19.62 -6.37
N PHE A 163 19.88 -19.11 -5.21
CA PHE A 163 18.60 -18.47 -4.96
C PHE A 163 18.85 -17.01 -4.60
N ILE A 164 18.55 -16.09 -5.51
CA ILE A 164 18.68 -14.64 -5.28
C ILE A 164 17.34 -14.13 -4.79
N VAL A 165 17.31 -13.52 -3.60
CA VAL A 165 16.10 -12.93 -3.03
C VAL A 165 16.30 -11.43 -2.88
N VAL A 166 15.39 -10.65 -3.45
CA VAL A 166 15.40 -9.19 -3.40
C VAL A 166 14.20 -8.74 -2.56
N ASP A 167 14.42 -8.52 -1.27
CA ASP A 167 13.40 -7.93 -0.40
C ASP A 167 13.24 -6.44 -0.72
N GLU A 168 12.02 -5.91 -0.61
CA GLU A 168 11.73 -4.50 -0.96
C GLU A 168 12.19 -4.12 -2.38
N MET A 169 12.05 -5.04 -3.35
CA MET A 169 12.49 -4.85 -4.75
C MET A 169 11.88 -3.58 -5.38
N GLY A 170 10.71 -3.16 -4.90
CA GLY A 170 10.03 -1.92 -5.30
C GLY A 170 10.94 -0.68 -5.20
N LYS A 171 11.85 -0.59 -4.23
CA LYS A 171 12.77 0.56 -4.11
C LYS A 171 13.74 0.66 -5.28
N PHE A 172 14.21 -0.48 -5.81
CA PHE A 172 15.06 -0.49 -6.99
C PHE A 172 14.25 -0.13 -8.25
N LEU A 173 13.00 -0.60 -8.33
CA LEU A 173 12.08 -0.27 -9.42
C LEU A 173 11.71 1.22 -9.41
N GLU A 174 11.44 1.81 -8.25
CA GLU A 174 11.19 3.25 -8.09
C GLU A 174 12.40 4.08 -8.51
N ALA A 175 13.60 3.71 -8.03
CA ALA A 175 14.83 4.38 -8.43
C ALA A 175 15.08 4.26 -9.93
N ALA A 176 14.75 3.12 -10.54
CA ALA A 176 14.85 2.94 -11.99
C ALA A 176 13.81 3.78 -12.75
N ALA A 177 12.59 3.92 -12.20
CA ALA A 177 11.55 4.75 -12.79
C ALA A 177 11.91 6.26 -12.73
N ASP A 178 12.65 6.67 -11.70
CA ASP A 178 13.20 8.01 -11.54
C ASP A 178 14.49 8.24 -12.35
N GLY A 179 14.94 7.26 -13.15
CA GLY A 179 16.13 7.34 -14.01
C GLY A 179 17.47 7.15 -13.29
N GLN A 180 17.46 6.71 -12.02
CA GLN A 180 18.68 6.51 -11.21
C GLN A 180 19.29 5.12 -11.38
N ASN A 181 18.50 4.13 -11.79
CA ASN A 181 18.91 2.74 -11.97
C ASN A 181 18.47 2.20 -13.34
N ASP A 182 19.17 1.18 -13.82
CA ASP A 182 18.80 0.49 -15.06
C ASP A 182 17.89 -0.70 -14.77
N VAL A 183 16.62 -0.60 -15.18
CA VAL A 183 15.64 -1.69 -15.06
C VAL A 183 16.00 -2.89 -15.95
N TYR A 184 16.77 -2.66 -17.03
CA TYR A 184 17.17 -3.69 -17.98
C TYR A 184 18.00 -4.80 -17.33
N PHE A 185 18.74 -4.50 -16.27
CA PHE A 185 19.49 -5.53 -15.54
C PHE A 185 18.59 -6.62 -14.95
N PHE A 186 17.36 -6.28 -14.50
CA PHE A 186 16.39 -7.29 -14.03
C PHE A 186 15.94 -8.21 -15.17
N GLN A 187 15.84 -7.69 -16.40
CA GLN A 187 15.58 -8.50 -17.59
C GLN A 187 16.70 -9.50 -17.83
N GLN A 188 17.95 -9.02 -17.85
CA GLN A 188 19.12 -9.87 -18.10
C GLN A 188 19.26 -10.96 -17.04
N LEU A 189 18.97 -10.62 -15.78
CA LEU A 189 18.99 -11.59 -14.68
C LEU A 189 17.91 -12.66 -14.85
N ALA A 190 16.67 -12.29 -15.19
CA ALA A 190 15.58 -13.24 -15.46
C ALA A 190 15.87 -14.13 -16.68
N GLU A 191 16.50 -13.60 -17.73
CA GLU A 191 16.94 -14.39 -18.87
C GLU A 191 18.08 -15.36 -18.52
N LEU A 192 18.99 -14.95 -17.63
CA LEU A 192 20.03 -15.83 -17.11
C LEU A 192 19.41 -16.96 -16.26
N SER A 193 18.39 -16.67 -15.44
CA SER A 193 17.71 -17.68 -14.64
C SER A 193 16.98 -18.70 -15.50
N ALA A 194 16.28 -18.26 -16.54
CA ALA A 194 15.60 -19.14 -17.49
C ALA A 194 16.58 -20.09 -18.22
N ARG A 195 17.79 -19.60 -18.55
CA ARG A 195 18.83 -20.40 -19.22
C ARG A 195 19.67 -21.28 -18.28
N SER A 196 19.45 -21.20 -16.97
CA SER A 196 20.27 -21.89 -15.97
C SER A 196 19.97 -23.40 -15.80
N SER A 197 19.13 -23.98 -16.67
CA SER A 197 18.57 -25.34 -16.49
C SER A 197 17.95 -25.52 -15.11
N GLY A 198 17.34 -24.45 -14.60
CA GLY A 198 16.67 -24.44 -13.33
C GLY A 198 17.56 -24.38 -12.09
N LYS A 199 18.85 -24.03 -12.21
CA LYS A 199 19.80 -23.86 -11.10
C LYS A 199 19.92 -22.44 -10.56
N LEU A 200 19.28 -21.45 -11.18
CA LEU A 200 19.17 -20.09 -10.69
C LEU A 200 17.70 -19.75 -10.51
N VAL A 201 17.35 -19.24 -9.33
CA VAL A 201 16.01 -18.74 -9.02
C VAL A 201 16.11 -17.33 -8.47
N ILE A 202 15.23 -16.44 -8.96
CA ILE A 202 15.13 -15.04 -8.53
C ILE A 202 13.75 -14.87 -7.89
N LEU A 203 13.73 -14.25 -6.70
CA LEU A 203 12.50 -13.91 -6.01
C LEU A 203 12.53 -12.43 -5.61
N GLY A 204 11.64 -11.63 -6.20
CA GLY A 204 11.41 -10.24 -5.80
C GLY A 204 10.26 -10.12 -4.81
N ILE A 205 10.41 -9.34 -3.75
CA ILE A 205 9.34 -9.05 -2.77
C ILE A 205 8.81 -7.64 -3.00
N LEU A 206 7.49 -7.51 -3.18
CA LEU A 206 6.82 -6.26 -3.57
C LEU A 206 5.59 -5.93 -2.70
N HIS A 207 5.29 -4.64 -2.54
CA HIS A 207 4.08 -4.16 -1.83
C HIS A 207 2.85 -4.09 -2.71
N GLN A 208 3.07 -3.74 -3.97
CA GLN A 208 2.10 -3.58 -5.03
C GLN A 208 2.61 -4.28 -6.27
N ALA A 209 1.73 -4.49 -7.25
CA ALA A 209 2.10 -5.13 -8.50
C ALA A 209 3.28 -4.38 -9.15
N PHE A 210 4.15 -5.11 -9.84
CA PHE A 210 5.35 -4.57 -10.50
C PHE A 210 5.04 -3.37 -11.41
N THR A 211 3.88 -3.36 -12.06
CA THR A 211 3.39 -2.30 -12.95
C THR A 211 3.13 -0.97 -12.25
N GLU A 212 2.77 -0.98 -10.96
CA GLU A 212 2.43 0.23 -10.22
C GLU A 212 3.63 1.15 -10.01
N TYR A 213 4.84 0.59 -9.93
CA TYR A 213 6.08 1.37 -9.80
C TYR A 213 6.44 2.13 -11.08
N GLY A 214 5.94 1.69 -12.24
CA GLY A 214 6.18 2.33 -13.54
C GLY A 214 5.13 3.37 -13.94
N ARG A 215 4.15 3.70 -13.08
CA ARG A 215 3.02 4.58 -13.47
C ARG A 215 3.43 5.99 -13.89
N LYS A 216 4.58 6.48 -13.45
CA LYS A 216 5.07 7.82 -13.84
C LYS A 216 5.83 7.82 -15.17
N LEU A 217 6.15 6.65 -15.71
CA LEU A 217 6.93 6.52 -16.94
C LEU A 217 6.12 6.92 -18.18
N THR A 218 6.85 7.30 -19.25
CA THR A 218 6.27 7.50 -20.59
C THR A 218 5.70 6.19 -21.13
N ARG A 219 4.82 6.26 -22.13
CA ARG A 219 4.18 5.06 -22.70
C ARG A 219 5.20 4.04 -23.22
N ALA A 220 6.20 4.49 -23.96
CA ALA A 220 7.27 3.62 -24.48
C ALA A 220 8.07 2.94 -23.34
N ALA A 221 8.40 3.69 -22.28
CA ALA A 221 9.09 3.13 -21.12
C ALA A 221 8.20 2.15 -20.33
N ARG A 222 6.88 2.39 -20.25
CA ARG A 222 5.92 1.43 -19.66
C ARG A 222 5.82 0.14 -20.47
N ASP A 223 5.87 0.22 -21.79
CA ASP A 223 5.83 -0.97 -22.65
C ASP A 223 7.08 -1.85 -22.43
N GLU A 224 8.27 -1.24 -22.34
CA GLU A 224 9.49 -1.95 -21.94
C GLU A 224 9.36 -2.53 -20.51
N TRP A 225 8.81 -1.76 -19.57
CA TRP A 225 8.56 -2.22 -18.20
C TRP A 225 7.64 -3.45 -18.15
N SER A 226 6.59 -3.46 -18.97
CA SER A 226 5.65 -4.56 -19.07
C SER A 226 6.30 -5.82 -19.64
N LYS A 227 7.23 -5.68 -20.60
CA LYS A 227 8.01 -6.81 -21.12
C LYS A 227 8.89 -7.44 -20.05
N ILE A 228 9.50 -6.62 -19.19
CA ILE A 228 10.31 -7.11 -18.07
C ILE A 228 9.43 -7.81 -17.04
N GLN A 229 8.30 -7.19 -16.67
CA GLN A 229 7.33 -7.77 -15.74
C GLN A 229 6.80 -9.12 -16.23
N GLY A 230 6.54 -9.30 -17.53
CA GLY A 230 6.09 -10.56 -18.10
C GLY A 230 7.06 -11.74 -17.94
N ARG A 231 8.30 -11.50 -17.49
CA ARG A 231 9.30 -12.53 -17.19
C ARG A 231 9.26 -13.00 -15.74
N PHE A 232 8.49 -12.33 -14.89
CA PHE A 232 8.31 -12.69 -13.50
C PHE A 232 6.90 -13.23 -13.29
N VAL A 233 6.80 -14.42 -12.70
CA VAL A 233 5.52 -14.96 -12.24
C VAL A 233 5.14 -14.26 -10.93
N ASP A 234 4.04 -13.51 -10.93
CA ASP A 234 3.52 -12.86 -9.72
C ASP A 234 2.68 -13.82 -8.89
N LEU A 235 3.06 -14.00 -7.63
CA LEU A 235 2.38 -14.83 -6.65
C LEU A 235 1.86 -13.92 -5.52
N PRO A 236 0.56 -13.60 -5.49
CA PRO A 236 0.01 -12.69 -4.50
C PRO A 236 -0.01 -13.34 -3.11
N LEU A 237 0.69 -12.74 -2.14
CA LEU A 237 0.64 -13.11 -0.73
C LEU A 237 -0.38 -12.25 0.02
N ASN A 238 -1.64 -12.66 -0.06
CA ASN A 238 -2.77 -12.01 0.62
C ASN A 238 -3.22 -12.85 1.83
N VAL A 239 -2.57 -12.67 2.99
CA VAL A 239 -3.08 -13.18 4.26
C VAL A 239 -4.34 -12.38 4.60
N ALA A 240 -5.54 -12.93 4.32
CA ALA A 240 -6.78 -12.19 4.46
C ALA A 240 -7.97 -12.95 5.03
N GLY A 241 -8.86 -12.18 5.69
CA GLY A 241 -10.05 -12.71 6.34
C GLY A 241 -9.70 -13.51 7.60
N GLU A 242 -10.14 -14.77 7.62
CA GLU A 242 -10.07 -15.67 8.77
C GLU A 242 -8.63 -16.00 9.20
N GLU A 243 -7.71 -16.11 8.26
CA GLU A 243 -6.31 -16.47 8.56
C GLU A 243 -5.63 -15.45 9.47
N LEU A 244 -5.92 -14.16 9.26
CA LEU A 244 -5.36 -13.12 10.12
C LEU A 244 -5.94 -13.17 11.53
N ILE A 245 -7.22 -13.55 11.68
CA ILE A 245 -7.85 -13.77 12.98
C ILE A 245 -7.17 -14.96 13.68
N ASP A 246 -6.91 -16.05 12.96
CA ASP A 246 -6.15 -17.20 13.51
C ASP A 246 -4.74 -16.79 13.95
N ILE A 247 -4.04 -15.98 13.15
CA ILE A 247 -2.72 -15.44 13.50
C ILE A 247 -2.78 -14.57 14.77
N ILE A 248 -3.75 -13.65 14.86
CA ILE A 248 -3.98 -12.82 16.06
C ILE A 248 -4.22 -13.72 17.27
N SER A 249 -5.05 -14.75 17.09
CA SER A 249 -5.38 -15.69 18.16
C SER A 249 -4.13 -16.40 18.70
N LYS A 250 -3.18 -16.78 17.84
CA LYS A 250 -1.92 -17.43 18.21
C LYS A 250 -0.90 -16.45 18.79
N ALA A 251 -0.98 -15.17 18.40
CA ALA A 251 -0.08 -14.12 18.87
C ALA A 251 -0.37 -13.67 20.32
N ILE A 252 -1.63 -13.67 20.72
CA ILE A 252 -2.06 -13.38 22.08
C ILE A 252 -1.93 -14.66 22.91
N LYS A 253 -1.04 -14.68 23.91
CA LYS A 253 -0.81 -15.81 24.82
C LYS A 253 -1.47 -15.54 26.17
N SER A 254 -2.28 -16.49 26.64
CA SER A 254 -2.86 -16.47 27.99
C SER A 254 -3.29 -17.89 28.37
N SER A 255 -3.10 -18.25 29.64
CA SER A 255 -3.68 -19.47 30.24
C SER A 255 -5.19 -19.37 30.42
N ASP A 256 -5.72 -18.15 30.46
CA ASP A 256 -7.09 -17.86 30.85
C ASP A 256 -8.02 -17.69 29.64
N LYS A 257 -7.59 -18.14 28.45
CA LYS A 257 -8.44 -18.09 27.25
C LYS A 257 -9.71 -18.91 27.48
N PRO A 258 -10.89 -18.43 27.06
CA PRO A 258 -12.13 -19.17 27.25
C PRO A 258 -12.08 -20.53 26.53
N SER A 259 -12.25 -21.62 27.29
CA SER A 259 -12.21 -22.99 26.76
C SER A 259 -13.43 -23.35 25.90
N ARG A 260 -14.56 -22.67 26.14
CA ARG A 260 -15.78 -22.80 25.35
C ARG A 260 -15.93 -21.59 24.43
N ILE A 261 -16.43 -21.84 23.22
CA ILE A 261 -16.78 -20.78 22.28
C ILE A 261 -17.87 -19.91 22.91
N SER A 262 -17.57 -18.63 23.11
CA SER A 262 -18.49 -17.65 23.69
C SER A 262 -19.69 -17.38 22.79
N LYS A 263 -20.80 -16.92 23.39
CA LYS A 263 -22.00 -16.48 22.65
C LYS A 263 -21.66 -15.36 21.66
N LEU A 264 -20.78 -14.43 22.06
CA LEU A 264 -20.30 -13.33 21.21
C LEU A 264 -19.60 -13.86 19.95
N ALA A 265 -18.66 -14.80 20.10
CA ALA A 265 -17.94 -15.38 18.97
C ALA A 265 -18.87 -16.12 17.99
N ARG A 266 -19.89 -16.81 18.48
CA ARG A 266 -20.90 -17.49 17.63
C ARG A 266 -21.77 -16.52 16.85
N ILE A 267 -22.26 -15.46 17.50
CA ILE A 267 -23.08 -14.44 16.84
C ILE A 267 -22.27 -13.77 15.73
N VAL A 268 -21.05 -13.30 16.05
CA VAL A 268 -20.19 -12.61 15.09
C VAL A 268 -19.78 -13.53 13.93
N SER A 269 -19.43 -14.79 14.19
CA SER A 269 -19.08 -15.71 13.10
C SER A 269 -20.28 -16.06 12.21
N SER A 270 -21.47 -16.23 12.78
CA SER A 270 -22.71 -16.46 12.02
C SER A 270 -23.04 -15.26 11.14
N ASN A 271 -22.93 -14.06 11.70
CA ASN A 271 -23.24 -12.81 11.01
C ASN A 271 -22.27 -12.55 9.83
N ILE A 272 -20.99 -12.89 9.97
CA ILE A 272 -20.01 -12.87 8.88
C ILE A 272 -20.35 -13.93 7.82
N ALA A 273 -20.70 -15.16 8.23
CA ALA A 273 -21.02 -16.26 7.32
C ALA A 273 -22.24 -16.01 6.43
N ASN A 274 -23.18 -15.19 6.90
CA ASN A 274 -24.32 -14.76 6.09
C ASN A 274 -23.95 -13.81 4.95
N ARG A 275 -22.75 -13.21 4.98
CA ARG A 275 -22.31 -12.20 3.99
C ARG A 275 -21.16 -12.67 3.11
N LYS A 276 -20.38 -13.65 3.55
CA LYS A 276 -19.20 -14.17 2.84
C LYS A 276 -19.01 -15.67 3.09
N PRO A 277 -18.45 -16.41 2.11
CA PRO A 277 -18.14 -17.82 2.29
C PRO A 277 -17.01 -17.98 3.31
N VAL A 278 -17.34 -18.53 4.49
CA VAL A 278 -16.41 -18.77 5.60
C VAL A 278 -16.77 -20.06 6.33
N HIS A 279 -15.78 -20.71 6.96
CA HIS A 279 -16.07 -21.88 7.81
C HIS A 279 -16.48 -21.42 9.21
N GLN A 280 -17.77 -21.17 9.42
CA GLN A 280 -18.34 -20.54 10.62
C GLN A 280 -17.77 -21.07 11.95
N GLU A 281 -17.66 -22.39 12.12
CA GLU A 281 -17.16 -22.99 13.36
C GLU A 281 -15.68 -22.69 13.61
N LYS A 282 -14.81 -22.85 12.60
CA LYS A 282 -13.38 -22.51 12.68
C LYS A 282 -13.18 -21.02 12.95
N LEU A 283 -13.98 -20.17 12.32
CA LEU A 283 -13.97 -18.74 12.58
C LEU A 283 -14.39 -18.42 14.02
N ALA A 284 -15.44 -19.07 14.53
CA ALA A 284 -15.88 -18.88 15.92
C ALA A 284 -14.79 -19.28 16.93
N ILE A 285 -14.07 -20.38 16.68
CA ILE A 285 -12.94 -20.83 17.50
C ILE A 285 -11.83 -19.77 17.49
N SER A 286 -11.44 -19.29 16.30
CA SER A 286 -10.36 -18.32 16.13
C SER A 286 -10.71 -16.97 16.80
N LEU A 287 -11.93 -16.48 16.61
CA LEU A 287 -12.44 -15.27 17.26
C LEU A 287 -12.45 -15.40 18.78
N ASN A 288 -12.88 -16.55 19.31
CA ASN A 288 -12.88 -16.80 20.75
C ASN A 288 -11.46 -16.86 21.33
N ALA A 289 -10.51 -17.39 20.56
CA ALA A 289 -9.11 -17.47 20.94
C ALA A 289 -8.35 -16.13 20.85
N CYS A 290 -8.96 -15.08 20.31
CA CYS A 290 -8.44 -13.71 20.29
C CYS A 290 -8.65 -12.94 21.61
N TRP A 291 -9.23 -13.57 22.65
CA TRP A 291 -9.41 -12.95 23.97
C TRP A 291 -8.10 -12.32 24.48
N PRO A 292 -8.12 -11.08 25.05
CA PRO A 292 -9.30 -10.28 25.44
C PRO A 292 -9.83 -9.29 24.38
N LEU A 293 -9.56 -9.49 23.08
CA LEU A 293 -10.24 -8.71 22.04
C LEU A 293 -11.72 -9.06 21.96
N HIS A 294 -12.57 -8.07 21.73
CA HIS A 294 -13.95 -8.33 21.32
C HIS A 294 -13.95 -8.95 19.90
N PRO A 295 -14.79 -9.97 19.59
CA PRO A 295 -14.78 -10.61 18.27
C PRO A 295 -14.96 -9.64 17.10
N VAL A 296 -15.80 -8.61 17.25
CA VAL A 296 -15.95 -7.54 16.24
C VAL A 296 -14.64 -6.77 16.04
N THR A 297 -13.95 -6.40 17.12
CA THR A 297 -12.63 -5.74 17.05
C THR A 297 -11.63 -6.62 16.31
N ALA A 298 -11.53 -7.92 16.68
CA ALA A 298 -10.62 -8.86 16.04
C ALA A 298 -10.85 -8.97 14.52
N SER A 299 -12.11 -8.96 14.08
CA SER A 299 -12.48 -8.95 12.66
C SER A 299 -12.15 -7.63 11.93
N LEU A 300 -12.11 -6.50 12.64
CA LEU A 300 -11.82 -5.18 12.07
C LEU A 300 -10.32 -4.90 11.91
N LEU A 301 -9.46 -5.50 12.75
CA LEU A 301 -8.00 -5.25 12.72
C LEU A 301 -7.38 -5.54 11.34
N GLY A 302 -7.85 -6.59 10.67
CA GLY A 302 -7.37 -6.94 9.33
C GLY A 302 -7.63 -5.88 8.26
N PRO A 303 -8.90 -5.56 7.98
CA PRO A 303 -9.28 -4.46 7.08
C PRO A 303 -8.56 -3.15 7.37
N ILE A 304 -8.46 -2.74 8.64
CA ILE A 304 -7.79 -1.51 9.06
C ILE A 304 -6.31 -1.52 8.69
N SER A 305 -5.60 -2.63 8.97
CA SER A 305 -4.16 -2.74 8.71
C SER A 305 -3.76 -2.63 7.23
N ARG A 306 -4.71 -2.82 6.30
CA ARG A 306 -4.45 -2.73 4.85
C ARG A 306 -4.69 -1.34 4.26
N ARG A 307 -5.32 -0.43 5.00
CA ARG A 307 -5.59 0.92 4.52
C ARG A 307 -4.29 1.69 4.32
N ARG A 308 -4.30 2.69 3.43
CA ARG A 308 -3.10 3.47 3.09
C ARG A 308 -2.49 4.15 4.33
N PHE A 309 -3.32 4.66 5.24
CA PHE A 309 -2.85 5.24 6.50
C PHE A 309 -2.21 4.22 7.46
N GLY A 310 -2.46 2.92 7.26
CA GLY A 310 -1.83 1.82 8.01
C GLY A 310 -0.46 1.40 7.47
N GLN A 311 -0.03 1.93 6.31
CA GLN A 311 1.20 1.50 5.63
C GLN A 311 2.48 1.99 6.32
N ASN A 312 2.43 3.12 7.03
CA ASN A 312 3.63 3.85 7.43
C ASN A 312 4.20 3.53 8.82
N GLN A 313 3.57 2.65 9.63
CA GLN A 313 4.13 1.99 10.84
C GLN A 313 3.02 1.55 11.81
N ARG A 314 2.21 0.54 11.48
CA ARG A 314 1.52 -0.30 12.49
C ARG A 314 0.75 -1.41 11.81
N SER A 315 1.42 -2.54 11.59
CA SER A 315 0.73 -3.81 11.34
C SER A 315 -0.26 -4.10 12.47
N VAL A 316 -1.14 -5.09 12.29
CA VAL A 316 -1.99 -5.60 13.40
C VAL A 316 -1.19 -5.83 14.68
N PHE A 317 0.06 -6.29 14.56
CA PHE A 317 0.95 -6.50 15.69
C PHE A 317 1.49 -5.20 16.30
N GLY A 318 1.65 -4.14 15.51
CA GLY A 318 1.93 -2.80 16.04
C GLY A 318 0.82 -2.34 16.98
N PHE A 319 -0.46 -2.55 16.61
CA PHE A 319 -1.58 -2.28 17.52
C PHE A 319 -1.57 -3.17 18.77
N LEU A 320 -1.40 -4.49 18.60
CA LEU A 320 -1.36 -5.43 19.73
C LEU A 320 -0.23 -5.12 20.72
N ASN A 321 0.88 -4.54 20.26
CA ASN A 321 1.99 -4.15 21.12
C ASN A 321 1.97 -2.66 21.50
N SER A 322 0.99 -1.87 21.05
CA SER A 322 0.96 -0.44 21.33
C SER A 322 0.62 -0.17 22.79
N ALA A 323 1.53 0.54 23.46
CA ALA A 323 1.36 1.11 24.79
C ALA A 323 0.92 2.59 24.75
N GLU A 324 0.56 3.09 23.57
CA GLU A 324 0.02 4.44 23.39
C GLU A 324 -1.38 4.57 24.01
N PRO A 325 -1.91 5.80 24.19
CA PRO A 325 -3.25 6.02 24.70
C PRO A 325 -4.30 5.19 23.95
N PHE A 326 -5.21 4.57 24.71
CA PHE A 326 -6.22 3.64 24.23
C PHE A 326 -5.70 2.36 23.55
N GLY A 327 -4.39 2.17 23.40
CA GLY A 327 -3.78 0.99 22.78
C GLY A 327 -4.03 -0.31 23.55
N PHE A 328 -3.74 -1.45 22.91
CA PHE A 328 -4.03 -2.76 23.49
C PHE A 328 -3.22 -3.01 24.78
N GLN A 329 -1.94 -2.63 24.84
CA GLN A 329 -1.14 -2.79 26.06
C GLN A 329 -1.61 -1.84 27.17
N SER A 330 -2.09 -0.64 26.84
CA SER A 330 -2.71 0.27 27.82
C SER A 330 -3.98 -0.36 28.41
N PHE A 331 -4.84 -0.94 27.56
CA PHE A 331 -6.03 -1.67 27.99
C PHE A 331 -5.70 -2.83 28.94
N LEU A 332 -4.69 -3.64 28.63
CA LEU A 332 -4.28 -4.75 29.50
C LEU A 332 -3.80 -4.28 30.88
N LYS A 333 -3.19 -3.09 30.96
CA LYS A 333 -2.74 -2.50 32.24
C LYS A 333 -3.91 -1.95 33.07
N GLU A 334 -4.84 -1.27 32.43
CA GLU A 334 -5.99 -0.61 33.07
C GLU A 334 -7.06 -1.60 33.56
N GLN A 335 -7.30 -2.67 32.80
CA GLN A 335 -8.41 -3.58 33.08
C GLN A 335 -8.03 -4.69 34.04
N SER A 336 -8.88 -4.91 35.04
CA SER A 336 -8.75 -5.95 36.07
C SER A 336 -9.80 -7.06 35.96
N SER A 337 -10.82 -6.89 35.11
CA SER A 337 -11.93 -7.82 34.93
C SER A 337 -11.79 -8.59 33.62
N ASP A 338 -11.86 -9.92 33.70
CA ASP A 338 -11.83 -10.82 32.53
C ASP A 338 -13.09 -10.70 31.65
N LYS A 339 -14.13 -9.98 32.12
CA LYS A 339 -15.37 -9.70 31.38
C LYS A 339 -15.27 -8.51 30.44
N ASN A 340 -14.32 -7.60 30.67
CA ASN A 340 -14.15 -6.42 29.83
C ASN A 340 -13.31 -6.81 28.63
N LEU A 341 -13.88 -6.66 27.43
CA LEU A 341 -13.21 -6.93 26.17
C LEU A 341 -12.76 -5.61 25.53
N TYR A 342 -11.72 -5.67 24.72
CA TYR A 342 -11.32 -4.51 23.90
C TYR A 342 -12.36 -4.32 22.79
N ALA A 343 -13.33 -3.43 23.02
CA ALA A 343 -14.49 -3.21 22.17
C ALA A 343 -14.21 -2.24 20.99
N PRO A 344 -15.06 -2.21 19.94
CA PRO A 344 -14.86 -1.35 18.79
C PRO A 344 -14.83 0.16 19.12
N ALA A 345 -15.60 0.62 20.10
CA ALA A 345 -15.57 2.01 20.55
C ALA A 345 -14.18 2.44 21.05
N ARG A 346 -13.48 1.56 21.78
CA ARG A 346 -12.10 1.83 22.23
C ARG A 346 -11.10 1.78 21.06
N LEU A 347 -11.36 0.93 20.06
CA LEU A 347 -10.56 0.92 18.83
C LEU A 347 -10.68 2.25 18.09
N TRP A 348 -11.88 2.83 18.02
CA TRP A 348 -12.09 4.18 17.49
C TRP A 348 -11.23 5.22 18.23
N ASP A 349 -11.26 5.22 19.57
CA ASP A 349 -10.48 6.17 20.37
C ASP A 349 -8.96 5.99 20.16
N TYR A 350 -8.49 4.75 19.98
CA TYR A 350 -7.10 4.48 19.59
C TYR A 350 -6.76 5.05 18.21
N LEU A 351 -7.61 4.85 17.21
CA LEU A 351 -7.39 5.41 15.87
C LEU A 351 -7.37 6.94 15.90
N ARG A 352 -8.30 7.56 16.63
CA ARG A 352 -8.38 9.02 16.79
C ARG A 352 -7.14 9.58 17.47
N ALA A 353 -6.73 9.01 18.60
CA ALA A 353 -5.59 9.54 19.35
C ALA A 353 -4.25 9.35 18.63
N ASN A 354 -4.09 8.28 17.83
CA ASN A 354 -2.76 7.87 17.36
C ASN A 354 -2.58 7.88 15.85
N LEU A 355 -3.66 7.92 15.06
CA LEU A 355 -3.62 7.77 13.61
C LEU A 355 -4.46 8.80 12.84
N GLU A 356 -5.15 9.72 13.53
CA GLU A 356 -6.01 10.74 12.90
C GLU A 356 -5.31 11.56 11.81
N PRO A 357 -4.09 12.12 12.00
CA PRO A 357 -3.41 12.86 10.94
C PRO A 357 -3.17 12.02 9.67
N SER A 358 -2.83 10.75 9.84
CA SER A 358 -2.60 9.82 8.73
C SER A 358 -3.90 9.42 8.03
N ILE A 359 -5.00 9.26 8.78
CA ILE A 359 -6.33 8.96 8.23
C ILE A 359 -6.85 10.17 7.44
N MET A 360 -6.69 11.39 7.98
CA MET A 360 -7.10 12.62 7.30
C MET A 360 -6.33 12.86 5.99
N ALA A 361 -5.08 12.40 5.91
CA ALA A 361 -4.27 12.45 4.69
C ALA A 361 -4.54 11.28 3.71
N SER A 362 -5.44 10.36 4.04
CA SER A 362 -5.82 9.23 3.18
C SER A 362 -7.15 9.50 2.45
N PRO A 363 -7.51 8.66 1.45
CA PRO A 363 -8.85 8.69 0.85
C PRO A 363 -10.01 8.47 1.84
N ASP A 364 -9.72 7.98 3.05
CA ASP A 364 -10.72 7.75 4.10
C ASP A 364 -10.96 9.02 4.96
N GLY A 365 -10.20 10.09 4.73
CA GLY A 365 -10.21 11.32 5.55
C GLY A 365 -11.55 12.05 5.56
N HIS A 366 -12.27 12.09 4.42
CA HIS A 366 -13.59 12.71 4.35
C HIS A 366 -14.60 12.01 5.25
N LYS A 367 -14.72 10.68 5.13
CA LYS A 367 -15.59 9.85 5.99
C LYS A 367 -15.20 9.92 7.46
N TRP A 368 -13.91 9.96 7.75
CA TRP A 368 -13.40 10.15 9.10
C TRP A 368 -13.86 11.49 9.70
N SER A 369 -13.75 12.58 8.94
CA SER A 369 -14.19 13.91 9.38
C SER A 369 -15.68 13.95 9.71
N ILE A 370 -16.52 13.34 8.86
CA ILE A 370 -17.97 13.24 9.10
C ILE A 370 -18.26 12.47 10.39
N ALA A 371 -17.56 11.35 10.60
CA ALA A 371 -17.70 10.56 11.80
C ALA A 371 -17.29 11.34 13.07
N VAL A 372 -16.17 12.06 13.02
CA VAL A 372 -15.69 12.90 14.13
C VAL A 372 -16.69 14.00 14.46
N ASP A 373 -17.22 14.71 13.46
CA ASP A 373 -18.25 15.74 13.67
C ASP A 373 -19.53 15.14 14.28
N ALA A 374 -20.01 14.02 13.73
CA ALA A 374 -21.20 13.35 14.24
C ALA A 374 -21.05 12.94 15.71
N ILE A 375 -19.88 12.42 16.09
CA ILE A 375 -19.56 12.05 17.48
C ILE A 375 -19.49 13.28 18.37
N TYR A 376 -18.83 14.35 17.92
CA TYR A 376 -18.75 15.61 18.67
C TYR A 376 -20.14 16.21 18.94
N ARG A 377 -21.02 16.22 17.92
CA ARG A 377 -22.41 16.67 18.05
C ARG A 377 -23.23 15.81 19.02
N ALA A 378 -23.01 14.49 18.99
CA ALA A 378 -23.66 13.57 19.92
C ALA A 378 -23.21 13.77 21.37
N GLU A 379 -21.91 13.98 21.60
CA GLU A 379 -21.31 14.25 22.92
C GLU A 379 -21.76 15.61 23.49
N ALA A 380 -21.84 16.65 22.65
CA ALA A 380 -22.31 17.98 23.06
C ALA A 380 -23.79 17.96 23.49
N GLY A 381 -24.62 17.15 22.82
CA GLY A 381 -26.05 17.02 23.11
C GLY A 381 -26.42 15.99 24.19
N ASN A 382 -25.46 15.17 24.66
CA ASN A 382 -25.75 14.07 25.59
C ASN A 382 -24.51 13.61 26.38
N LYS A 383 -24.61 13.57 27.72
CA LYS A 383 -23.53 13.04 28.60
C LYS A 383 -23.53 11.51 28.76
N ASN A 384 -24.41 10.80 28.06
CA ASN A 384 -24.48 9.34 28.14
C ASN A 384 -23.39 8.68 27.28
N GLU A 385 -22.39 8.09 27.93
CA GLU A 385 -21.25 7.39 27.30
C GLU A 385 -21.70 6.32 26.28
N TYR A 386 -22.82 5.65 26.52
CA TYR A 386 -23.36 4.62 25.63
C TYR A 386 -23.77 5.14 24.25
N VAL A 387 -24.18 6.41 24.15
CA VAL A 387 -24.55 7.02 22.87
C VAL A 387 -23.30 7.26 22.02
N SER A 388 -22.24 7.78 22.64
CA SER A 388 -20.94 7.95 22.01
C SER A 388 -20.39 6.59 21.56
N ASP A 389 -20.40 5.58 22.42
CA ASP A 389 -19.85 4.26 22.09
C ASP A 389 -20.60 3.57 20.95
N LEU A 390 -21.92 3.73 20.90
CA LEU A 390 -22.73 3.25 19.78
C LEU A 390 -22.34 3.93 18.48
N LEU A 391 -22.21 5.26 18.48
CA LEU A 391 -21.88 6.02 17.28
C LEU A 391 -20.44 5.74 16.81
N LYS A 392 -19.47 5.65 17.73
CA LYS A 392 -18.10 5.19 17.45
C LYS A 392 -18.08 3.79 16.82
N THR A 393 -18.90 2.88 17.36
CA THR A 393 -19.04 1.52 16.83
C THR A 393 -19.65 1.52 15.42
N ILE A 394 -20.69 2.32 15.17
CA ILE A 394 -21.28 2.49 13.84
C ILE A 394 -20.24 3.06 12.87
N ALA A 395 -19.52 4.11 13.26
CA ALA A 395 -18.51 4.77 12.44
C ALA A 395 -17.40 3.81 12.01
N ILE A 396 -16.82 3.06 12.96
CA ILE A 396 -15.72 2.14 12.64
C ILE A 396 -16.19 0.94 11.80
N LEU A 397 -17.40 0.43 12.04
CA LEU A 397 -17.99 -0.65 11.24
C LEU A 397 -18.31 -0.17 9.82
N ASP A 398 -18.92 1.00 9.67
CA ASP A 398 -19.30 1.55 8.36
C ASP A 398 -18.08 1.90 7.52
N MET A 399 -17.05 2.49 8.13
CA MET A 399 -15.81 2.86 7.43
C MET A 399 -14.98 1.63 7.01
N PHE A 400 -15.00 0.55 7.80
CA PHE A 400 -14.20 -0.66 7.56
C PHE A 400 -15.05 -1.93 7.26
N GLN A 401 -16.27 -1.76 6.75
CA GLN A 401 -17.15 -2.88 6.35
C GLN A 401 -16.56 -3.70 5.20
N GLU A 402 -15.77 -3.06 4.34
CA GLU A 402 -15.11 -3.73 3.21
C GLU A 402 -14.15 -4.81 3.72
N ARG A 403 -14.28 -6.01 3.15
CA ARG A 403 -13.44 -7.18 3.48
C ARG A 403 -13.58 -7.73 4.92
N SER A 404 -14.19 -7.03 5.88
CA SER A 404 -14.50 -7.55 7.24
C SER A 404 -15.64 -8.58 7.24
N GLY A 405 -16.67 -8.36 6.41
CA GLY A 405 -17.90 -9.15 6.44
C GLY A 405 -18.87 -8.70 7.53
N LEU A 406 -18.57 -7.60 8.20
CA LEU A 406 -19.38 -6.97 9.23
C LEU A 406 -19.95 -5.65 8.72
N VAL A 407 -21.16 -5.35 9.17
CA VAL A 407 -21.85 -4.06 9.00
C VAL A 407 -22.51 -3.71 10.34
N PRO A 408 -22.84 -2.44 10.61
CA PRO A 408 -23.55 -2.08 11.83
C PRO A 408 -25.04 -2.42 11.71
N ASP A 409 -25.36 -3.71 11.70
CA ASP A 409 -26.73 -4.20 11.83
C ASP A 409 -27.14 -4.33 13.31
N THR A 410 -28.43 -4.58 13.56
CA THR A 410 -28.97 -4.68 14.92
C THR A 410 -28.35 -5.80 15.74
N GLU A 411 -27.98 -6.93 15.11
CA GLU A 411 -27.36 -8.08 15.77
C GLU A 411 -25.93 -7.76 16.22
N ILE A 412 -25.10 -7.17 15.36
CA ILE A 412 -23.73 -6.76 15.66
C ILE A 412 -23.69 -5.63 16.68
N LEU A 413 -24.57 -4.63 16.56
CA LEU A 413 -24.66 -3.55 17.54
C LEU A 413 -25.11 -4.08 18.92
N SER A 414 -25.92 -5.15 18.96
CA SER A 414 -26.33 -5.76 20.22
C SER A 414 -25.20 -6.41 21.02
N VAL A 415 -24.22 -7.01 20.32
CA VAL A 415 -23.09 -7.67 20.97
C VAL A 415 -21.99 -6.70 21.38
N CYS A 416 -21.85 -5.56 20.69
CA CYS A 416 -20.86 -4.54 21.02
C CYS A 416 -21.20 -3.73 22.29
N LEU A 417 -22.49 -3.67 22.66
CA LEU A 417 -23.01 -2.88 23.78
C LEU A 417 -23.83 -3.73 24.75
N SER A 418 -23.24 -4.82 25.24
CA SER A 418 -23.90 -5.81 26.11
C SER A 418 -24.35 -5.26 27.48
N GLY A 419 -24.01 -4.00 27.82
CA GLY A 419 -24.46 -3.29 29.02
C GLY A 419 -25.78 -2.53 28.87
N ILE A 420 -26.38 -2.49 27.68
CA ILE A 420 -27.62 -1.73 27.40
C ILE A 420 -28.75 -2.70 27.04
N ALA A 421 -29.93 -2.49 27.63
CA ALA A 421 -31.13 -3.22 27.24
C ALA A 421 -31.51 -2.92 25.78
N GLU A 422 -32.09 -3.91 25.08
CA GLU A 422 -32.46 -3.76 23.67
C GLU A 422 -33.39 -2.57 23.41
N TYR A 423 -34.36 -2.34 24.30
CA TYR A 423 -35.27 -1.20 24.22
C TYR A 423 -34.56 0.15 24.25
N ASP A 424 -33.59 0.32 25.16
CA ASP A 424 -32.83 1.56 25.26
C ASP A 424 -31.92 1.77 24.05
N ARG A 425 -31.34 0.69 23.51
CA ARG A 425 -30.55 0.75 22.27
C ARG A 425 -31.38 1.21 21.07
N THR A 426 -32.59 0.67 20.90
CA THR A 426 -33.49 1.08 19.81
C THR A 426 -33.85 2.56 19.92
N LYS A 427 -34.18 3.04 21.12
CA LYS A 427 -34.43 4.48 21.36
C LYS A 427 -33.23 5.36 21.04
N ILE A 428 -32.01 4.92 21.37
CA ILE A 428 -30.80 5.68 21.02
C ILE A 428 -30.64 5.75 19.50
N LEU A 429 -30.84 4.63 18.78
CA LEU A 429 -30.75 4.60 17.31
C LEU A 429 -31.79 5.53 16.67
N GLU A 430 -33.05 5.50 17.13
CA GLU A 430 -34.11 6.40 16.68
C GLU A 430 -33.74 7.88 16.90
N LYS A 431 -33.16 8.19 18.07
CA LYS A 431 -32.70 9.55 18.39
C LYS A 431 -31.55 9.99 17.48
N LEU A 432 -30.56 9.13 17.24
CA LEU A 432 -29.42 9.43 16.36
C LEU A 432 -29.86 9.63 14.89
N GLU A 433 -30.85 8.86 14.43
CA GLU A 433 -31.43 9.01 13.09
C GLU A 433 -32.24 10.30 12.98
N ALA A 434 -33.05 10.63 14.00
CA ALA A 434 -33.80 11.90 14.06
C ALA A 434 -32.89 13.15 14.09
N GLN A 435 -31.66 13.02 14.61
CA GLN A 435 -30.63 14.07 14.61
C GLN A 435 -29.81 14.12 13.32
N SER A 436 -30.12 13.27 12.34
CA SER A 436 -29.37 13.13 11.08
C SER A 436 -27.88 12.85 11.32
N LEU A 437 -27.57 12.03 12.32
CA LEU A 437 -26.20 11.55 12.60
C LEU A 437 -25.94 10.19 11.94
N ILE A 438 -26.98 9.36 11.83
CA ILE A 438 -26.95 8.06 11.17
C ILE A 438 -28.16 7.89 10.24
N ARG A 439 -28.10 6.91 9.34
CA ARG A 439 -29.20 6.51 8.44
C ARG A 439 -29.36 4.99 8.43
N PHE A 440 -30.59 4.48 8.47
CA PHE A 440 -30.82 3.07 8.20
C PHE A 440 -30.95 2.77 6.69
N LYS A 441 -30.02 1.97 6.14
CA LYS A 441 -30.02 1.53 4.73
C LYS A 441 -30.82 0.22 4.58
N LYS A 442 -32.10 0.33 4.22
CA LYS A 442 -33.05 -0.82 4.08
C LYS A 442 -32.49 -2.00 3.26
N HIS A 443 -31.84 -1.72 2.14
CA HIS A 443 -31.29 -2.75 1.25
C HIS A 443 -30.10 -3.53 1.87
N LYS A 444 -29.33 -2.90 2.77
CA LYS A 444 -28.24 -3.54 3.53
C LYS A 444 -28.68 -4.07 4.91
N LYS A 445 -29.88 -3.68 5.36
CA LYS A 445 -30.38 -3.90 6.73
C LYS A 445 -29.37 -3.48 7.80
N ALA A 446 -28.71 -2.35 7.58
CA ALA A 446 -27.64 -1.85 8.43
C ALA A 446 -27.68 -0.32 8.50
N TYR A 447 -27.11 0.22 9.57
CA TYR A 447 -26.92 1.67 9.73
C TYR A 447 -25.70 2.15 8.92
N SER A 448 -25.63 3.44 8.64
CA SER A 448 -24.42 4.12 8.16
C SER A 448 -24.37 5.52 8.75
N LEU A 449 -23.20 6.15 8.69
CA LEU A 449 -23.12 7.58 8.99
C LEU A 449 -23.94 8.38 7.99
N TRP A 450 -24.44 9.53 8.42
CA TRP A 450 -25.11 10.49 7.56
C TRP A 450 -24.07 11.44 6.96
N GLU A 451 -23.84 11.35 5.64
CA GLU A 451 -22.77 12.09 4.95
C GLU A 451 -23.20 13.48 4.45
N GLY A 452 -24.44 13.93 4.70
CA GLY A 452 -25.00 15.05 3.93
C GLY A 452 -25.32 14.60 2.50
N SER A 453 -25.64 15.52 1.58
CA SER A 453 -26.09 15.20 0.21
C SER A 453 -25.18 14.17 -0.48
N ASP A 454 -25.78 13.22 -1.19
CA ASP A 454 -25.18 12.06 -1.89
C ASP A 454 -24.16 12.43 -3.02
N PHE A 455 -23.50 13.60 -2.98
CA PHE A 455 -22.60 14.08 -4.02
C PHE A 455 -21.15 13.67 -3.76
N ASP A 456 -20.73 12.58 -4.39
CA ASP A 456 -19.35 12.09 -4.39
C ASP A 456 -18.50 12.92 -5.36
N ILE A 457 -17.83 13.94 -4.81
CA ILE A 457 -16.96 14.85 -5.57
C ILE A 457 -15.87 14.10 -6.32
N ASP A 458 -15.26 13.07 -5.72
CA ASP A 458 -14.17 12.31 -6.34
C ASP A 458 -14.67 11.52 -7.57
N SER A 459 -15.84 10.91 -7.47
CA SER A 459 -16.50 10.25 -8.61
C SER A 459 -16.90 11.26 -9.69
N SER A 460 -17.37 12.44 -9.29
CA SER A 460 -17.75 13.51 -10.21
C SER A 460 -16.53 14.12 -10.92
N ILE A 461 -15.38 14.24 -10.24
CA ILE A 461 -14.11 14.66 -10.87
C ILE A 461 -13.70 13.63 -11.93
N GLN A 462 -13.78 12.33 -11.62
CA GLN A 462 -13.47 11.27 -12.59
C GLN A 462 -14.41 11.29 -13.81
N ASN A 463 -15.70 11.59 -13.61
CA ASN A 463 -16.68 11.71 -14.69
C ASN A 463 -16.51 13.00 -15.52
N ALA A 464 -16.15 14.11 -14.86
CA ALA A 464 -15.85 15.39 -15.50
C ALA A 464 -14.54 15.34 -16.32
N ASP A 465 -13.53 14.60 -15.85
CA ASP A 465 -12.29 14.34 -16.59
C ASP A 465 -12.57 13.63 -17.93
N ALA A 466 -13.56 12.73 -17.98
CA ALA A 466 -13.95 12.04 -19.22
C ALA A 466 -14.64 12.96 -20.24
N SER A 467 -15.24 14.05 -19.78
CA SER A 467 -16.00 15.02 -20.60
C SER A 467 -15.20 16.29 -20.94
N THR A 468 -14.10 16.55 -20.24
CA THR A 468 -13.25 17.74 -20.43
C THR A 468 -11.93 17.37 -21.13
N GLN A 469 -11.99 17.06 -22.43
CA GLN A 469 -10.85 16.47 -23.16
C GLN A 469 -9.70 17.43 -23.48
N GLN A 470 -9.90 18.75 -23.38
CA GLN A 470 -8.86 19.75 -23.73
C GLN A 470 -8.61 20.73 -22.58
N LEU A 471 -7.32 20.95 -22.30
CA LEU A 471 -6.82 21.95 -21.36
C LEU A 471 -7.21 23.36 -21.82
N ASP A 472 -7.82 24.13 -20.91
CA ASP A 472 -8.08 25.55 -21.13
C ASP A 472 -6.84 26.38 -20.81
N PHE A 473 -6.06 26.70 -21.85
CA PHE A 473 -4.84 27.50 -21.73
C PHE A 473 -5.11 28.95 -21.32
N GLU A 474 -6.29 29.51 -21.55
CA GLU A 474 -6.61 30.87 -21.10
C GLU A 474 -6.81 30.91 -19.58
N LYS A 475 -7.50 29.92 -19.02
CA LYS A 475 -7.63 29.77 -17.57
C LYS A 475 -6.29 29.52 -16.89
N MET A 476 -5.42 28.71 -17.49
CA MET A 476 -4.08 28.50 -16.94
C MET A 476 -3.27 29.79 -16.89
N ARG A 477 -3.33 30.63 -17.92
CA ARG A 477 -2.68 31.96 -17.94
C ARG A 477 -3.22 32.86 -16.83
N SER A 478 -4.54 32.89 -16.63
CA SER A 478 -5.16 33.73 -15.61
C SER A 478 -4.81 33.26 -14.19
N ALA A 479 -4.73 31.93 -13.97
CA ALA A 479 -4.30 31.34 -12.71
C ALA A 479 -2.81 31.58 -12.42
N ALA A 480 -1.94 31.51 -13.45
CA ALA A 480 -0.51 31.68 -13.31
C ALA A 480 -0.09 33.12 -12.96
N ARG A 481 -0.93 34.12 -13.26
CA ARG A 481 -0.71 35.54 -12.94
C ARG A 481 0.71 36.01 -13.27
N PHE A 482 1.19 35.64 -14.46
CA PHE A 482 2.56 35.93 -14.87
C PHE A 482 2.88 37.43 -14.76
N GLN A 483 4.07 37.72 -14.23
CA GLN A 483 4.60 39.07 -14.20
C GLN A 483 5.57 39.25 -15.38
N PRO A 484 5.53 40.39 -16.09
CA PRO A 484 6.49 40.67 -17.14
C PRO A 484 7.94 40.64 -16.63
N ILE A 485 8.85 40.18 -17.48
CA ILE A 485 10.28 40.10 -17.17
C ILE A 485 10.95 41.38 -17.66
N VAL A 486 11.45 42.18 -16.71
CA VAL A 486 12.15 43.44 -17.02
C VAL A 486 13.62 43.18 -17.34
N ALA A 487 14.12 43.80 -18.42
CA ALA A 487 15.53 43.81 -18.78
C ALA A 487 16.34 44.76 -17.87
N LYS A 488 16.51 44.37 -16.59
CA LYS A 488 17.08 45.22 -15.53
C LYS A 488 18.45 45.82 -15.87
N LYS A 489 19.34 45.03 -16.49
CA LYS A 489 20.67 45.49 -16.90
C LYS A 489 20.58 46.59 -17.96
N HIS A 490 19.77 46.38 -19.00
CA HIS A 490 19.56 47.38 -20.04
C HIS A 490 18.98 48.67 -19.46
N TYR A 491 17.97 48.56 -18.59
CA TYR A 491 17.38 49.72 -17.92
C TYR A 491 18.42 50.51 -17.10
N HIS A 492 19.30 49.83 -16.37
CA HIS A 492 20.38 50.47 -15.61
C HIS A 492 21.41 51.17 -16.51
N GLU A 493 21.73 50.58 -17.66
CA GLU A 493 22.75 51.12 -18.59
C GLU A 493 22.23 52.25 -19.49
N THR A 494 20.97 52.20 -19.91
CA THR A 494 20.41 53.12 -20.92
C THR A 494 19.31 54.04 -20.39
N GLY A 495 18.75 53.75 -19.21
CA GLY A 495 17.57 54.43 -18.68
C GLY A 495 16.25 54.06 -19.38
N ALA A 496 16.28 53.24 -20.44
CA ALA A 496 15.09 52.83 -21.17
C ALA A 496 14.47 51.55 -20.58
N LEU A 497 13.21 51.63 -20.17
CA LEU A 497 12.48 50.48 -19.65
C LEU A 497 12.08 49.55 -20.81
N ARG A 498 12.57 48.31 -20.76
CA ARG A 498 12.22 47.24 -21.70
C ARG A 498 11.80 46.01 -20.90
N TRP A 499 10.68 45.41 -21.29
CA TRP A 499 10.18 44.19 -20.66
C TRP A 499 9.69 43.20 -21.70
N LEU A 500 9.66 41.93 -21.29
CA LEU A 500 9.11 40.82 -22.04
C LEU A 500 7.88 40.30 -21.33
N ASP A 501 6.82 40.05 -22.08
CA ASP A 501 5.65 39.35 -21.55
C ASP A 501 5.98 37.87 -21.36
N VAL A 502 5.23 37.21 -20.49
CA VAL A 502 5.36 35.76 -20.27
C VAL A 502 4.02 35.13 -20.58
N ASP A 503 4.02 34.14 -21.47
CA ASP A 503 2.80 33.45 -21.89
C ASP A 503 3.01 31.93 -21.92
N LEU A 504 1.91 31.19 -21.91
CA LEU A 504 1.88 29.75 -21.82
C LEU A 504 1.07 29.13 -22.96
N VAL A 505 1.65 28.12 -23.61
CA VAL A 505 1.12 27.54 -24.87
C VAL A 505 1.26 26.03 -24.89
N SER A 506 0.39 25.36 -25.65
CA SER A 506 0.56 23.94 -25.96
C SER A 506 1.73 23.72 -26.93
N SER A 507 2.35 22.54 -26.84
CA SER A 507 3.44 22.13 -27.73
C SER A 507 3.07 22.22 -29.22
N GLY A 508 1.83 21.92 -29.61
CA GLY A 508 1.36 22.02 -31.00
C GLY A 508 1.26 23.46 -31.54
N GLN A 509 1.08 24.45 -30.67
CA GLN A 509 0.93 25.85 -31.06
C GLN A 509 2.20 26.69 -30.91
N ALA A 510 3.21 26.19 -30.19
CA ALA A 510 4.42 26.93 -29.84
C ALA A 510 5.11 27.59 -31.04
N ILE A 511 5.30 26.84 -32.14
CA ILE A 511 5.93 27.38 -33.35
C ILE A 511 5.08 28.50 -33.94
N LYS A 512 3.78 28.25 -34.15
CA LYS A 512 2.84 29.22 -34.75
C LYS A 512 2.81 30.53 -33.96
N ILE A 513 2.72 30.47 -32.64
CA ILE A 513 2.72 31.66 -31.78
C ILE A 513 4.07 32.39 -31.87
N ALA A 514 5.19 31.67 -31.85
CA ALA A 514 6.50 32.29 -31.97
C ALA A 514 6.71 33.02 -33.31
N GLN A 515 6.23 32.46 -34.43
CA GLN A 515 6.36 33.12 -35.75
C GLN A 515 5.49 34.37 -35.86
N GLY A 516 4.28 34.32 -35.29
CA GLY A 516 3.28 35.38 -35.41
C GLY A 516 3.26 36.38 -34.26
N TYR A 517 4.26 36.36 -33.37
CA TYR A 517 4.26 37.22 -32.20
C TYR A 517 4.44 38.70 -32.58
N GLU A 518 3.53 39.54 -32.08
CA GLU A 518 3.63 40.99 -32.12
C GLU A 518 3.49 41.54 -30.69
N PRO A 519 4.35 42.48 -30.28
CA PRO A 519 4.27 43.06 -28.94
C PRO A 519 2.97 43.81 -28.72
N GLN A 520 2.41 43.66 -27.52
CA GLN A 520 1.20 44.36 -27.09
C GLN A 520 1.51 45.22 -25.87
N ASN A 521 0.74 46.29 -25.67
CA ASN A 521 0.83 47.16 -24.48
C ASN A 521 2.24 47.72 -24.18
N GLY A 522 3.11 47.84 -25.20
CA GLY A 522 4.45 48.40 -25.06
C GLY A 522 5.55 47.39 -24.71
N SER A 523 5.26 46.08 -24.69
CA SER A 523 6.31 45.06 -24.50
C SER A 523 7.31 45.07 -25.66
N THR A 524 8.50 44.50 -25.41
CA THR A 524 9.59 44.43 -26.40
C THR A 524 9.94 42.98 -26.76
N GLY A 525 9.24 41.99 -26.22
CA GLY A 525 9.47 40.59 -26.52
C GLY A 525 8.59 39.65 -25.70
N LEU A 526 8.73 38.36 -25.97
CA LEU A 526 7.95 37.29 -25.33
C LEU A 526 8.86 36.22 -24.74
N VAL A 527 8.51 35.75 -23.55
CA VAL A 527 8.97 34.46 -23.01
C VAL A 527 7.79 33.48 -23.08
N LEU A 528 7.89 32.54 -24.01
CA LEU A 528 6.86 31.54 -24.28
C LEU A 528 7.19 30.24 -23.56
N VAL A 529 6.34 29.84 -22.62
CA VAL A 529 6.47 28.59 -21.87
C VAL A 529 5.61 27.52 -22.54
N VAL A 530 6.27 26.49 -23.05
CA VAL A 530 5.64 25.36 -23.73
C VAL A 530 5.27 24.29 -22.71
N LEU A 531 3.98 23.93 -22.69
CA LEU A 531 3.48 22.74 -22.02
C LEU A 531 3.31 21.60 -23.00
N GLY A 532 3.74 20.41 -22.58
CA GLY A 532 3.46 19.17 -23.28
C GLY A 532 2.03 18.72 -23.12
N GLU A 533 1.50 18.20 -24.22
CA GLU A 533 0.27 17.42 -24.23
C GLU A 533 0.54 16.02 -23.67
N ASP A 534 -0.52 15.31 -23.27
CA ASP A 534 -0.38 13.99 -22.63
C ASP A 534 0.45 13.05 -23.50
N GLY A 535 1.55 12.53 -22.93
CA GLY A 535 2.40 11.54 -23.58
C GLY A 535 3.56 12.09 -24.40
N VAL A 536 3.73 13.41 -24.52
CA VAL A 536 4.92 14.01 -25.17
C VAL A 536 6.12 13.99 -24.21
N ALA A 537 7.24 13.43 -24.65
CA ALA A 537 8.46 13.36 -23.85
C ALA A 537 9.16 14.74 -23.73
N LEU A 538 9.85 15.00 -22.63
CA LEU A 538 10.58 16.26 -22.40
C LEU A 538 11.59 16.57 -23.53
N ASP A 539 12.28 15.55 -24.06
CA ASP A 539 13.22 15.70 -25.17
C ASP A 539 12.54 16.15 -26.47
N GLU A 540 11.28 15.75 -26.69
CA GLU A 540 10.50 16.21 -27.82
C GLU A 540 10.02 17.65 -27.62
N LEU A 541 9.61 18.00 -26.41
CA LEU A 541 9.26 19.39 -26.07
C LEU A 541 10.45 20.32 -26.22
N ASP A 542 11.65 19.90 -25.83
CA ASP A 542 12.87 20.69 -26.00
C ASP A 542 13.20 20.90 -27.49
N LYS A 543 13.01 19.88 -28.34
CA LYS A 543 13.12 20.02 -29.80
C LYS A 543 12.10 21.02 -30.36
N ILE A 544 10.86 20.98 -29.88
CA ILE A 544 9.80 21.91 -30.28
C ILE A 544 10.16 23.34 -29.85
N ALA A 545 10.60 23.52 -28.60
CA ALA A 545 11.00 24.81 -28.06
C ALA A 545 12.17 25.40 -28.84
N LYS A 546 13.21 24.60 -29.15
CA LYS A 546 14.34 25.01 -29.99
C LYS A 546 13.90 25.43 -31.39
N ARG A 547 13.00 24.67 -32.02
CA ARG A 547 12.45 25.03 -33.34
C ARG A 547 11.65 26.32 -33.28
N ALA A 548 10.79 26.49 -32.28
CA ALA A 548 9.98 27.69 -32.08
C ALA A 548 10.85 28.92 -31.81
N SER A 549 11.90 28.79 -30.98
CA SER A 549 12.86 29.86 -30.70
C SER A 549 13.73 30.22 -31.90
N GLY A 550 13.96 29.27 -32.81
CA GLY A 550 14.75 29.47 -34.03
C GLY A 550 13.95 30.03 -35.22
N VAL A 551 12.66 30.29 -35.06
CA VAL A 551 11.85 30.91 -36.11
C VAL A 551 12.30 32.35 -36.32
N ASN A 552 12.32 32.78 -37.58
CA ASN A 552 12.51 34.18 -37.93
C ASN A 552 11.29 35.02 -37.51
N SER A 553 11.33 35.55 -36.30
CA SER A 553 10.37 36.52 -35.77
C SER A 553 10.93 37.94 -35.93
N ASN A 554 10.05 38.91 -36.19
CA ASN A 554 10.41 40.33 -36.20
C ASN A 554 10.76 40.86 -34.81
N TRP A 555 10.46 40.09 -33.75
CA TRP A 555 10.62 40.49 -32.36
C TRP A 555 11.30 39.39 -31.53
N PRO A 556 11.99 39.74 -30.42
CA PRO A 556 12.58 38.75 -29.52
C PRO A 556 11.54 37.81 -28.92
N VAL A 557 11.64 36.51 -29.25
CA VAL A 557 10.84 35.44 -28.64
C VAL A 557 11.77 34.38 -28.05
N PHE A 558 11.72 34.21 -26.74
CA PHE A 558 12.44 33.17 -26.02
C PHE A 558 11.46 32.04 -25.70
N VAL A 559 11.83 30.81 -26.01
CA VAL A 559 10.94 29.66 -25.80
C VAL A 559 11.58 28.72 -24.78
N SER A 560 10.83 28.34 -23.75
CA SER A 560 11.27 27.40 -22.71
C SER A 560 10.23 26.30 -22.50
N VAL A 561 10.66 25.16 -21.96
CA VAL A 561 9.77 24.07 -21.57
C VAL A 561 9.61 24.08 -20.05
N ALA A 562 8.39 23.83 -19.56
CA ALA A 562 8.19 23.58 -18.14
C ALA A 562 8.65 22.16 -17.77
N GLN A 563 9.68 22.03 -16.91
CA GLN A 563 10.22 20.72 -16.50
C GLN A 563 9.17 19.81 -15.83
N ASN A 564 8.19 20.42 -15.16
CA ASN A 564 7.07 19.78 -14.50
C ASN A 564 5.76 19.91 -15.32
N SER A 565 5.86 19.98 -16.66
CA SER A 565 4.70 20.19 -17.53
C SER A 565 3.56 19.19 -17.26
N TRP A 566 3.88 17.93 -16.99
CA TRP A 566 2.86 16.92 -16.69
C TRP A 566 2.05 17.27 -15.43
N LEU A 567 2.73 17.74 -14.38
CA LEU A 567 2.12 18.07 -13.09
C LEU A 567 1.22 19.30 -13.23
N ILE A 568 1.69 20.31 -13.98
CA ILE A 568 0.91 21.50 -14.31
C ILE A 568 -0.35 21.10 -15.07
N SER A 569 -0.21 20.26 -16.11
CA SER A 569 -1.35 19.76 -16.90
C SER A 569 -2.33 18.94 -16.05
N THR A 570 -1.85 18.07 -15.16
CA THR A 570 -2.72 17.26 -14.28
C THR A 570 -3.53 18.15 -13.33
N HIS A 571 -2.89 19.08 -12.62
CA HIS A 571 -3.61 19.95 -11.69
C HIS A 571 -4.51 20.96 -12.40
N ALA A 572 -4.15 21.39 -13.62
CA ALA A 572 -5.01 22.26 -14.41
C ALA A 572 -6.30 21.54 -14.84
N LYS A 573 -6.22 20.26 -15.23
CA LYS A 573 -7.40 19.43 -15.52
C LYS A 573 -8.27 19.23 -14.28
N GLU A 574 -7.67 18.89 -13.16
CA GLU A 574 -8.36 18.73 -11.87
C GLU A 574 -9.09 20.02 -11.47
N LEU A 575 -8.43 21.18 -11.59
CA LEU A 575 -9.04 22.48 -11.34
C LEU A 575 -10.21 22.76 -12.29
N GLN A 576 -10.07 22.44 -13.58
CA GLN A 576 -11.12 22.62 -14.57
C GLN A 576 -12.33 21.71 -14.30
N ALA A 577 -12.09 20.46 -13.89
CA ALA A 577 -13.13 19.52 -13.47
C ALA A 577 -13.88 20.03 -12.24
N LEU A 578 -13.16 20.53 -11.22
CA LEU A 578 -13.75 21.13 -10.03
C LEU A 578 -14.60 22.37 -10.34
N GLU A 579 -14.13 23.25 -11.23
CA GLU A 579 -14.90 24.41 -11.68
C GLU A 579 -16.15 24.03 -12.48
N TRP A 580 -16.04 23.02 -13.35
CA TRP A 580 -17.18 22.50 -14.11
C TRP A 580 -18.23 21.94 -13.16
N ILE A 581 -17.81 21.10 -12.21
CA ILE A 581 -18.68 20.56 -11.16
C ILE A 581 -19.37 21.70 -10.41
N ARG A 582 -18.61 22.71 -9.94
CA ARG A 582 -19.17 23.86 -9.22
C ARG A 582 -20.22 24.62 -10.03
N ASN A 583 -20.03 24.76 -11.34
CA ASN A 583 -20.92 25.56 -12.18
C ASN A 583 -22.12 24.76 -12.73
N ASN A 584 -22.01 23.44 -12.84
CA ASN A 584 -22.96 22.59 -13.56
C ASN A 584 -23.75 21.63 -12.66
N GLU A 585 -23.29 21.36 -11.44
CA GLU A 585 -23.98 20.45 -10.52
C GLU A 585 -24.91 21.22 -9.58
N SER A 586 -26.20 21.12 -9.85
CA SER A 586 -27.28 21.74 -9.06
C SER A 586 -27.36 21.23 -7.62
N SER A 587 -26.77 20.07 -7.35
CA SER A 587 -26.65 19.46 -6.02
C SER A 587 -25.67 20.19 -5.10
N LEU A 588 -24.75 20.99 -5.65
CA LEU A 588 -23.80 21.83 -4.90
C LEU A 588 -24.30 23.27 -4.71
N GLY A 589 -25.42 23.63 -5.33
CA GLY A 589 -26.06 24.94 -5.20
C GLY A 589 -26.92 25.01 -3.93
N GLY A 590 -26.26 25.11 -2.77
CA GLY A 590 -26.86 25.43 -1.48
C GLY A 590 -26.36 26.75 -0.94
#